data_AF-A0A4S1X383-F1
#
_entry.id   AF-A0A4S1X383-F1
#
_cell.length_a   1.000
_cell.length_b   1.000
_cell.length_c   1.000
_cell.angle_alpha   90.00
_cell.angle_beta   90.00
_cell.angle_gamma   90.00
#
_symmetry.space_group_name_H-M   'P 1'
#
loop_
_entity.id
_entity.type
_entity.pdbx_description
1 polymer ?
#
loop_
_entity_poly.entity_id
_entity_poly.type
_entity_poly.pdbx_seq_one_letter_code
_entity_poly.pdbx_strand_id
1 'polypeptide(L)'
;MRCVSNFASRSLLVPALVSLAVLSACDNDGGPASAPAPTPTPAPVNTAPSFTSAVTVNVPEGQTAPFYNAVAVDAQGTAVSYAISGGADAARFTINSTTGGISFRAAPDFEIPADADGNNVYVVQLTASDGVLTSATFVLSITVTDDPGNGVRARRVASGLNDARQLNAIPDGSGRLFAVERGGLIRIVDPASGAIAATPFLDISASLTSATDRGLQGFALAPDFATSGTFYVAFFNSANAVEVRRYRTPAGNRDQADPASSDTIMLLPHPVAGYPGTWLGFDNDGMLFVANPASSGQPLGAKILRINVNGDAFPGDPNRDYAIPADNPEPDGATPEVWVLGITNVRGASVDPVTNKLWIADQESRAPVYYRVSPSDKGKTAYSGSFCAVTDSMLPQPEGTIRWWRDYAACASPLFTTGSTGGLVYRGPVEALQGTYFWGYRYGNGAGVAAYNLVGRPVPGFQLIPGSGTPFVAAGREINALGEDQSRNLYVANGDGEVFILEGA
;
A
#
# COMPACT_ATOMS: atom_id res chain seq x y z
N MET A 1 37.86 -2.56 -44.91
CA MET A 1 37.27 -3.20 -46.11
C MET A 1 35.86 -2.67 -46.32
N ARG A 2 35.57 -2.16 -47.54
CA ARG A 2 34.27 -1.74 -48.14
C ARG A 2 33.50 -0.62 -47.37
N CYS A 3 33.47 0.67 -47.76
CA CYS A 3 33.17 1.41 -49.00
C CYS A 3 31.65 1.59 -49.30
N VAL A 4 31.28 2.82 -49.71
CA VAL A 4 30.05 3.38 -50.38
C VAL A 4 29.59 4.66 -49.63
N SER A 5 30.05 5.88 -49.95
CA SER A 5 29.76 6.82 -51.09
C SER A 5 28.43 7.57 -50.96
N ASN A 6 28.40 8.88 -50.66
CA ASN A 6 28.56 10.08 -51.51
C ASN A 6 27.29 10.46 -52.30
N PHE A 7 26.69 11.65 -52.06
CA PHE A 7 26.71 12.78 -53.02
C PHE A 7 25.87 13.99 -52.55
N ALA A 8 26.46 15.16 -52.76
CA ALA A 8 25.91 16.49 -52.51
C ALA A 8 25.44 17.16 -53.81
N SER A 9 24.41 18.01 -53.65
CA SER A 9 24.14 19.33 -54.24
C SER A 9 24.78 19.76 -55.57
N ARG A 10 23.95 20.32 -56.47
CA ARG A 10 24.33 21.40 -57.41
C ARG A 10 23.12 22.16 -57.97
N SER A 11 23.20 23.48 -57.89
CA SER A 11 22.30 24.51 -58.44
C SER A 11 22.45 24.68 -59.96
N LEU A 12 21.42 25.21 -60.64
CA LEU A 12 21.53 26.11 -61.82
C LEU A 12 20.19 26.77 -62.18
N LEU A 13 20.27 27.86 -62.94
CA LEU A 13 19.39 29.04 -63.00
C LEU A 13 18.94 29.30 -64.48
N VAL A 14 17.92 30.15 -64.67
CA VAL A 14 17.49 30.97 -65.85
C VAL A 14 16.59 30.35 -66.98
N PRO A 15 15.93 31.14 -67.89
CA PRO A 15 14.47 31.39 -67.94
C PRO A 15 13.83 31.11 -69.33
N ALA A 16 12.54 31.48 -69.55
CA ALA A 16 11.95 31.52 -70.90
C ALA A 16 10.98 32.71 -71.11
N LEU A 17 11.30 33.55 -72.10
CA LEU A 17 10.42 34.51 -72.78
C LEU A 17 9.58 33.79 -73.84
N VAL A 18 8.33 34.24 -74.08
CA VAL A 18 7.62 34.00 -75.35
C VAL A 18 6.91 35.28 -75.82
N SER A 19 6.96 35.45 -77.14
CA SER A 19 6.79 36.68 -77.92
C SER A 19 5.34 37.03 -78.32
N LEU A 20 5.21 38.34 -78.53
CA LEU A 20 4.32 39.17 -79.36
C LEU A 20 3.53 38.49 -80.52
N ALA A 21 2.24 38.86 -80.64
CA ALA A 21 1.51 38.92 -81.90
C ALA A 21 0.61 40.16 -81.92
N VAL A 22 0.74 40.98 -82.97
CA VAL A 22 -0.04 42.20 -83.23
C VAL A 22 -1.00 41.91 -84.38
N LEU A 23 -2.28 42.25 -84.24
CA LEU A 23 -3.16 42.53 -85.38
C LEU A 23 -4.17 43.65 -85.04
N SER A 24 -4.28 44.56 -85.99
CA SER A 24 -5.06 45.80 -86.07
C SER A 24 -6.56 45.59 -86.34
N ALA A 25 -7.42 46.51 -85.88
CA ALA A 25 -8.23 47.40 -86.74
C ALA A 25 -9.39 48.13 -86.03
N CYS A 26 -9.46 49.44 -86.31
CA CYS A 26 -10.60 50.35 -86.52
C CYS A 26 -11.60 50.74 -85.40
N ASP A 27 -11.78 52.06 -85.33
CA ASP A 27 -12.68 52.89 -84.52
C ASP A 27 -14.18 52.52 -84.58
N ASN A 28 -14.87 52.77 -83.45
CA ASN A 28 -16.17 53.44 -83.44
C ASN A 28 -16.41 54.10 -82.07
N ASP A 29 -16.72 55.39 -82.12
CA ASP A 29 -17.10 56.27 -81.01
C ASP A 29 -18.33 55.77 -80.24
N GLY A 30 -18.24 55.79 -78.90
CA GLY A 30 -19.35 55.53 -77.99
C GLY A 30 -18.86 55.45 -76.55
N GLY A 31 -18.64 56.61 -75.92
CA GLY A 31 -18.17 56.67 -74.53
C GLY A 31 -19.09 55.91 -73.57
N PRO A 32 -18.60 54.93 -72.79
CA PRO A 32 -19.38 54.36 -71.71
C PRO A 32 -19.36 55.37 -70.55
N ALA A 33 -20.53 55.66 -69.99
CA ALA A 33 -20.64 56.30 -68.69
C ALA A 33 -19.72 55.56 -67.70
N SER A 34 -18.90 56.31 -66.97
CA SER A 34 -18.07 55.78 -65.89
C SER A 34 -18.94 54.92 -64.97
N ALA A 35 -18.67 53.61 -64.95
CA ALA A 35 -19.30 52.72 -63.99
C ALA A 35 -19.08 53.29 -62.58
N PRO A 36 -20.12 53.35 -61.72
CA PRO A 36 -19.91 53.80 -60.35
C PRO A 36 -18.85 52.91 -59.71
N ALA A 37 -17.88 53.52 -59.04
CA ALA A 37 -16.87 52.79 -58.29
C ALA A 37 -17.59 51.78 -57.37
N PRO A 38 -17.12 50.52 -57.25
CA PRO A 38 -17.74 49.56 -56.36
C PRO A 38 -17.80 50.19 -54.96
N THR A 39 -19.00 50.34 -54.43
CA THR A 39 -19.20 50.78 -53.04
C THR A 39 -18.36 49.86 -52.17
N PRO A 40 -17.46 50.37 -51.31
CA PRO A 40 -16.66 49.51 -50.47
C PRO A 40 -17.62 48.66 -49.63
N THR A 41 -17.53 47.33 -49.76
CA THR A 41 -18.25 46.41 -48.88
C THR A 41 -17.89 46.80 -47.45
N PRO A 42 -18.87 47.07 -46.56
CA PRO A 42 -18.58 47.37 -45.18
C PRO A 42 -17.66 46.28 -44.62
N ALA A 43 -16.56 46.67 -43.98
CA ALA A 43 -15.70 45.71 -43.30
C ALA A 43 -16.56 44.89 -42.33
N PRO A 44 -16.34 43.56 -42.21
CA PRO A 44 -17.12 42.74 -41.30
C PRO A 44 -17.02 43.34 -39.89
N VAL A 45 -18.18 43.54 -39.26
CA VAL A 45 -18.25 44.06 -37.89
C VAL A 45 -17.54 43.07 -36.96
N ASN A 46 -16.65 43.57 -36.10
CA ASN A 46 -15.94 42.71 -35.15
C ASN A 46 -16.92 42.07 -34.17
N THR A 47 -16.73 40.79 -33.88
CA THR A 47 -17.56 40.03 -32.94
C THR A 47 -16.68 39.38 -31.89
N ALA A 48 -17.14 39.32 -30.65
CA ALA A 48 -16.36 38.67 -29.60
C ALA A 48 -16.15 37.17 -29.90
N PRO A 49 -15.01 36.58 -29.48
CA PRO A 49 -14.79 35.14 -29.62
C PRO A 49 -15.87 34.31 -28.91
N SER A 50 -16.16 33.12 -29.43
CA SER A 50 -17.12 32.18 -28.83
C SER A 50 -16.48 30.82 -28.56
N PHE A 51 -16.66 30.29 -27.34
CA PHE A 51 -16.18 28.96 -26.97
C PHE A 51 -16.90 27.84 -27.72
N THR A 52 -16.14 26.83 -28.13
CA THR A 52 -16.62 25.60 -28.80
C THR A 52 -16.26 24.32 -28.04
N SER A 53 -15.44 24.41 -26.99
CA SER A 53 -15.06 23.28 -26.14
C SER A 53 -16.17 22.86 -25.17
N ALA A 54 -16.12 21.62 -24.68
CA ALA A 54 -17.14 21.07 -23.78
C ALA A 54 -17.18 21.79 -22.42
N VAL A 55 -18.37 22.00 -21.86
CA VAL A 55 -18.57 22.68 -20.56
C VAL A 55 -18.31 21.78 -19.34
N THR A 56 -18.01 20.51 -19.56
CA THR A 56 -17.68 19.54 -18.52
C THR A 56 -16.47 18.71 -18.90
N VAL A 57 -15.67 18.30 -17.92
CA VAL A 57 -14.55 17.36 -18.10
C VAL A 57 -14.38 16.51 -16.84
N ASN A 58 -13.99 15.25 -17.03
CA ASN A 58 -13.58 14.37 -15.94
C ASN A 58 -12.05 14.29 -15.91
N VAL A 59 -11.47 14.36 -14.73
CA VAL A 59 -10.02 14.29 -14.53
C VAL A 59 -9.71 13.34 -13.37
N PRO A 60 -8.89 12.29 -13.58
CA PRO A 60 -8.38 11.49 -12.48
C PRO A 60 -7.58 12.35 -11.51
N GLU A 61 -7.63 12.04 -10.22
CA GLU A 61 -6.92 12.77 -9.18
C GLU A 61 -5.38 12.70 -9.30
N GLY A 62 -4.65 13.39 -8.42
CA GLY A 62 -3.20 13.20 -8.28
C GLY A 62 -2.31 13.89 -9.32
N GLN A 63 -2.88 14.59 -10.30
CA GLN A 63 -2.13 15.15 -11.44
C GLN A 63 -2.30 16.65 -11.66
N THR A 64 -1.21 17.32 -12.06
CA THR A 64 -1.14 18.77 -12.32
C THR A 64 -0.86 19.11 -13.78
N ALA A 65 -0.66 18.10 -14.64
CA ALA A 65 -0.49 18.32 -16.07
C ALA A 65 -1.75 18.95 -16.69
N PRO A 66 -1.64 19.69 -17.80
CA PRO A 66 -2.82 20.20 -18.50
C PRO A 66 -3.76 19.07 -18.91
N PHE A 67 -5.00 19.09 -18.42
CA PHE A 67 -6.00 18.03 -18.62
C PHE A 67 -7.17 18.46 -19.50
N TYR A 68 -7.33 19.77 -19.71
CA TYR A 68 -8.38 20.34 -20.55
C TYR A 68 -7.81 21.47 -21.41
N ASN A 69 -8.27 21.59 -22.65
CA ASN A 69 -7.90 22.68 -23.53
C ASN A 69 -9.15 23.49 -23.92
N ALA A 70 -9.24 24.71 -23.43
CA ALA A 70 -10.31 25.63 -23.80
C ALA A 70 -10.13 26.07 -25.26
N VAL A 71 -11.20 26.03 -26.05
CA VAL A 71 -11.17 26.40 -27.46
C VAL A 71 -12.26 27.41 -27.73
N ALA A 72 -11.88 28.57 -28.26
CA ALA A 72 -12.78 29.58 -28.77
C ALA A 72 -12.39 29.99 -30.20
N VAL A 73 -13.40 30.35 -30.99
CA VAL A 73 -13.24 30.78 -32.37
C VAL A 73 -13.64 32.24 -32.48
N ASP A 74 -12.80 33.01 -33.17
CA ASP A 74 -13.12 34.36 -33.63
C ASP A 74 -13.56 34.31 -35.11
N ALA A 75 -14.68 34.94 -35.44
CA ALA A 75 -15.26 34.88 -36.80
C ALA A 75 -14.39 35.60 -37.84
N GLN A 76 -13.59 36.57 -37.38
CA GLN A 76 -12.67 37.37 -38.19
C GLN A 76 -11.29 36.70 -38.31
N GLY A 77 -11.06 35.58 -37.63
CA GLY A 77 -9.81 34.81 -37.68
C GLY A 77 -8.67 35.43 -36.87
N THR A 78 -8.98 36.32 -35.93
CA THR A 78 -8.00 36.95 -35.03
C THR A 78 -7.47 35.94 -34.01
N ALA A 79 -6.23 36.14 -33.56
CA ALA A 79 -5.66 35.31 -32.50
C ALA A 79 -6.44 35.51 -31.18
N VAL A 80 -6.83 34.40 -30.56
CA VAL A 80 -7.61 34.40 -29.32
C VAL A 80 -6.71 34.15 -28.12
N SER A 81 -6.91 34.93 -27.06
CA SER A 81 -6.27 34.77 -25.76
C SER A 81 -7.27 34.32 -24.70
N TYR A 82 -6.82 33.52 -23.73
CA TYR A 82 -7.67 32.93 -22.70
C TYR A 82 -7.29 33.41 -21.29
N ALA A 83 -8.30 33.57 -20.43
CA ALA A 83 -8.10 33.90 -19.02
C ALA A 83 -9.14 33.19 -18.13
N ILE A 84 -8.73 32.89 -16.89
CA ILE A 84 -9.65 32.54 -15.81
C ILE A 84 -10.22 33.86 -15.28
N SER A 85 -11.52 34.07 -15.46
CA SER A 85 -12.22 35.30 -15.07
C SER A 85 -12.89 35.20 -13.71
N GLY A 86 -13.07 34.00 -13.17
CA GLY A 86 -13.71 33.76 -11.87
C GLY A 86 -14.08 32.30 -11.65
N GLY A 87 -15.13 32.07 -10.85
CA GLY A 87 -15.56 30.75 -10.38
C GLY A 87 -15.20 30.51 -8.91
N ALA A 88 -15.93 29.61 -8.26
CA ALA A 88 -15.72 29.29 -6.84
C ALA A 88 -14.31 28.73 -6.59
N ASP A 89 -13.77 28.02 -7.59
CA ASP A 89 -12.52 27.28 -7.48
C ASP A 89 -11.38 27.90 -8.29
N ALA A 90 -11.55 29.13 -8.79
CA ALA A 90 -10.62 29.81 -9.70
C ALA A 90 -9.17 29.82 -9.18
N ALA A 91 -8.99 30.01 -7.87
CA ALA A 91 -7.68 30.06 -7.22
C ALA A 91 -6.92 28.72 -7.29
N ARG A 92 -7.59 27.61 -7.60
CA ARG A 92 -7.00 26.27 -7.71
C ARG A 92 -6.39 25.98 -9.09
N PHE A 93 -6.65 26.82 -10.09
CA PHE A 93 -6.27 26.55 -11.48
C PHE A 93 -5.29 27.57 -12.05
N THR A 94 -4.61 27.15 -13.12
CA THR A 94 -3.90 27.99 -14.07
C THR A 94 -4.46 27.76 -15.47
N ILE A 95 -4.34 28.76 -16.33
CA ILE A 95 -4.62 28.64 -17.76
C ILE A 95 -3.46 29.21 -18.57
N ASN A 96 -3.06 28.52 -19.63
CA ASN A 96 -2.15 29.08 -20.62
C ASN A 96 -2.92 30.02 -21.55
N SER A 97 -2.55 31.30 -21.56
CA SER A 97 -3.29 32.33 -22.29
C SER A 97 -3.27 32.16 -23.81
N THR A 98 -2.33 31.39 -24.37
CA THR A 98 -2.20 31.17 -25.82
C THR A 98 -2.84 29.85 -26.25
N THR A 99 -2.66 28.79 -25.47
CA THR A 99 -3.16 27.45 -25.86
C THR A 99 -4.55 27.15 -25.33
N GLY A 100 -4.96 27.80 -24.24
CA GLY A 100 -6.20 27.48 -23.51
C GLY A 100 -6.05 26.28 -22.56
N GLY A 101 -4.84 25.76 -22.37
CA GLY A 101 -4.58 24.61 -21.50
C GLY A 101 -4.80 24.93 -20.02
N ILE A 102 -5.66 24.17 -19.36
CA ILE A 102 -6.01 24.30 -17.94
C ILE A 102 -5.33 23.20 -17.12
N SER A 103 -4.75 23.61 -15.99
CA SER A 103 -4.07 22.75 -15.01
C SER A 103 -4.47 23.11 -13.59
N PHE A 104 -4.40 22.14 -12.67
CA PHE A 104 -4.44 22.44 -11.24
C PHE A 104 -3.10 23.02 -10.77
N ARG A 105 -3.15 23.91 -9.77
CA ARG A 105 -1.96 24.44 -9.06
C ARG A 105 -1.38 23.45 -8.06
N ALA A 106 -2.23 22.62 -7.47
CA ALA A 106 -1.88 21.51 -6.59
C ALA A 106 -2.68 20.29 -7.05
N ALA A 107 -2.10 19.10 -6.96
CA ALA A 107 -2.81 17.88 -7.36
C ALA A 107 -4.15 17.78 -6.60
N PRO A 108 -5.27 17.54 -7.29
CA PRO A 108 -6.54 17.29 -6.62
C PRO A 108 -6.49 15.93 -5.92
N ASP A 109 -7.26 15.80 -4.84
CA ASP A 109 -7.43 14.62 -4.01
C ASP A 109 -8.95 14.37 -3.95
N PHE A 110 -9.40 13.19 -4.38
CA PHE A 110 -10.83 12.88 -4.47
C PHE A 110 -11.45 12.69 -3.08
N GLU A 111 -10.70 12.12 -2.15
CA GLU A 111 -11.14 11.85 -0.78
C GLU A 111 -11.16 13.13 0.08
N ILE A 112 -10.24 14.07 -0.19
CA ILE A 112 -10.14 15.38 0.46
C ILE A 112 -10.42 16.49 -0.57
N PRO A 113 -11.69 16.62 -1.02
CA PRO A 113 -12.04 17.60 -2.04
C PRO A 113 -11.78 19.00 -1.52
N ALA A 114 -10.98 19.74 -2.31
CA ALA A 114 -10.55 21.07 -1.98
C ALA A 114 -11.34 22.15 -2.75
N ASP A 115 -12.37 21.72 -3.48
CA ASP A 115 -13.38 22.60 -4.06
C ASP A 115 -14.17 23.31 -2.97
N ALA A 116 -14.88 24.37 -3.36
CA ALA A 116 -15.53 25.28 -2.43
C ALA A 116 -16.63 24.62 -1.58
N ASP A 117 -17.26 23.55 -2.07
CA ASP A 117 -18.39 22.87 -1.42
C ASP A 117 -18.16 21.38 -1.11
N GLY A 118 -16.96 20.84 -1.40
CA GLY A 118 -16.55 19.49 -1.01
C GLY A 118 -17.18 18.37 -1.82
N ASN A 119 -17.63 18.63 -3.06
CA ASN A 119 -18.44 17.68 -3.83
C ASN A 119 -17.70 17.01 -5.01
N ASN A 120 -16.39 17.27 -5.15
CA ASN A 120 -15.51 16.83 -6.23
C ASN A 120 -15.81 17.43 -7.61
N VAL A 121 -16.57 18.52 -7.67
CA VAL A 121 -16.93 19.23 -8.90
C VAL A 121 -16.47 20.67 -8.80
N TYR A 122 -15.29 20.93 -9.37
CA TYR A 122 -14.67 22.25 -9.38
C TYR A 122 -15.28 23.11 -10.48
N VAL A 123 -15.65 24.35 -10.15
CA VAL A 123 -16.27 25.30 -11.08
C VAL A 123 -15.34 26.49 -11.33
N VAL A 124 -14.90 26.61 -12.59
CA VAL A 124 -14.08 27.73 -13.07
C VAL A 124 -14.78 28.49 -14.19
N GLN A 125 -14.66 29.81 -14.17
CA GLN A 125 -15.18 30.69 -15.21
C GLN A 125 -14.05 31.20 -16.08
N LEU A 126 -14.25 31.13 -17.40
CA LEU A 126 -13.26 31.49 -18.41
C LEU A 126 -13.79 32.61 -19.32
N THR A 127 -12.87 33.37 -19.88
CA THR A 127 -13.12 34.34 -20.95
C THR A 127 -12.09 34.20 -22.06
N ALA A 128 -12.52 34.44 -23.30
CA ALA A 128 -11.68 34.52 -24.48
C ALA A 128 -11.68 35.95 -25.04
N SER A 129 -10.55 36.44 -25.54
CA SER A 129 -10.43 37.80 -26.08
C SER A 129 -9.60 37.82 -27.37
N ASP A 130 -10.07 38.58 -28.37
CA ASP A 130 -9.36 38.89 -29.62
C ASP A 130 -8.44 40.13 -29.48
N GLY A 131 -8.33 40.68 -28.27
CA GLY A 131 -7.61 41.92 -27.96
C GLY A 131 -8.46 43.19 -28.00
N VAL A 132 -9.71 43.11 -28.48
CA VAL A 132 -10.66 44.23 -28.56
C VAL A 132 -11.94 43.91 -27.79
N LEU A 133 -12.55 42.77 -28.06
CA LEU A 133 -13.77 42.27 -27.44
C LEU A 133 -13.48 41.01 -26.61
N THR A 134 -14.18 40.90 -25.49
CA THR A 134 -14.12 39.72 -24.62
C THR A 134 -15.42 38.94 -24.76
N SER A 135 -15.30 37.61 -24.79
CA SER A 135 -16.42 36.68 -24.86
C SER A 135 -17.37 36.82 -23.67
N ALA A 136 -18.57 36.25 -23.80
CA ALA A 136 -19.37 35.92 -22.63
C ALA A 136 -18.62 34.93 -21.73
N THR A 137 -18.99 34.90 -20.45
CA THR A 137 -18.41 33.99 -19.45
C THR A 137 -18.74 32.54 -19.79
N PHE A 138 -17.70 31.70 -19.88
CA PHE A 138 -17.83 30.26 -20.05
C PHE A 138 -17.61 29.56 -18.71
N VAL A 139 -18.61 28.82 -18.25
CA VAL A 139 -18.53 28.07 -16.97
C VAL A 139 -18.12 26.64 -17.28
N LEU A 140 -16.96 26.22 -16.80
CA LEU A 140 -16.45 24.86 -16.91
C LEU A 140 -16.63 24.14 -15.57
N SER A 141 -17.28 22.98 -15.59
CA SER A 141 -17.35 22.07 -14.44
C SER A 141 -16.34 20.93 -14.62
N ILE A 142 -15.49 20.73 -13.64
CA ILE A 142 -14.41 19.75 -13.66
C ILE A 142 -14.70 18.74 -12.56
N THR A 143 -15.12 17.54 -12.94
CA THR A 143 -15.36 16.45 -12.00
C THR A 143 -14.03 15.73 -11.78
N VAL A 144 -13.49 15.84 -10.57
CA VAL A 144 -12.40 14.96 -10.14
C VAL A 144 -13.00 13.58 -9.96
N THR A 145 -12.42 12.59 -10.64
CA THR A 145 -12.80 11.20 -10.47
C THR A 145 -11.75 10.52 -9.61
N ASP A 146 -12.22 9.76 -8.64
CA ASP A 146 -11.44 8.76 -7.92
C ASP A 146 -10.61 7.97 -8.94
N ASP A 147 -9.30 8.10 -8.82
CA ASP A 147 -8.39 7.15 -9.42
C ASP A 147 -7.92 6.28 -8.26
N PRO A 148 -8.43 5.05 -8.12
CA PRO A 148 -8.10 4.21 -6.97
C PRO A 148 -6.63 3.80 -6.94
N GLY A 149 -5.76 4.39 -7.78
CA GLY A 149 -4.37 4.63 -7.42
C GLY A 149 -3.70 3.33 -7.05
N ASN A 150 -3.87 2.30 -7.88
CA ASN A 150 -3.36 0.97 -7.58
C ASN A 150 -1.83 0.87 -7.59
N GLY A 151 -1.13 1.98 -7.83
CA GLY A 151 0.27 2.10 -7.47
C GLY A 151 0.37 2.30 -5.96
N VAL A 152 0.90 1.31 -5.25
CA VAL A 152 1.46 1.55 -3.92
C VAL A 152 2.95 1.72 -4.11
N ARG A 153 3.47 2.88 -3.73
CA ARG A 153 4.91 3.13 -3.81
C ARG A 153 5.59 2.56 -2.57
N ALA A 154 6.57 1.71 -2.79
CA ALA A 154 7.48 1.25 -1.76
C ALA A 154 8.71 2.17 -1.70
N ARG A 155 8.84 2.93 -0.61
CA ARG A 155 10.01 3.79 -0.38
C ARG A 155 10.89 3.18 0.68
N ARG A 156 12.16 2.92 0.35
CA ARG A 156 13.12 2.42 1.35
C ARG A 156 13.37 3.49 2.41
N VAL A 157 13.29 3.09 3.67
CA VAL A 157 13.54 3.95 4.84
C VAL A 157 14.78 3.53 5.61
N ALA A 158 15.15 2.25 5.62
CA ALA A 158 16.36 1.78 6.32
C ALA A 158 16.97 0.55 5.63
N SER A 159 18.21 0.21 5.99
CA SER A 159 18.91 -0.98 5.53
C SER A 159 19.93 -1.47 6.55
N GLY A 160 20.23 -2.76 6.56
CA GLY A 160 21.24 -3.38 7.43
C GLY A 160 20.67 -4.28 8.53
N LEU A 161 19.37 -4.61 8.48
CA LEU A 161 18.79 -5.64 9.33
C LEU A 161 19.27 -7.04 8.92
N ASN A 162 19.23 -7.97 9.86
CA ASN A 162 19.63 -9.36 9.65
C ASN A 162 18.43 -10.27 9.93
N ASP A 163 17.73 -10.66 8.87
CA ASP A 163 16.60 -11.61 8.96
C ASP A 163 15.50 -11.15 9.93
N ALA A 164 14.96 -9.95 9.68
CA ALA A 164 13.90 -9.34 10.49
C ALA A 164 12.55 -10.06 10.29
N ARG A 165 11.95 -10.56 11.36
CA ARG A 165 10.75 -11.42 11.40
C ARG A 165 9.47 -10.72 11.80
N GLN A 166 9.59 -9.60 12.50
CA GLN A 166 8.45 -8.78 12.89
C GLN A 166 8.88 -7.31 13.01
N LEU A 167 7.98 -6.40 12.64
CA LEU A 167 8.11 -4.97 12.88
C LEU A 167 6.96 -4.52 13.78
N ASN A 168 7.25 -3.74 14.82
CA ASN A 168 6.23 -3.22 15.73
C ASN A 168 6.47 -1.75 16.03
N ALA A 169 5.40 -0.98 16.16
CA ALA A 169 5.45 0.40 16.61
C ALA A 169 6.11 0.56 17.98
N ILE A 170 6.89 1.62 18.16
CA ILE A 170 7.22 2.15 19.48
C ILE A 170 6.15 3.19 19.85
N PRO A 171 5.39 3.03 20.95
CA PRO A 171 4.27 3.91 21.29
C PRO A 171 4.73 5.18 22.02
N ASP A 172 5.61 5.96 21.39
CA ASP A 172 6.25 7.16 21.96
C ASP A 172 6.08 8.43 21.11
N GLY A 173 5.29 8.36 20.05
CA GLY A 173 5.01 9.45 19.11
C GLY A 173 6.11 9.68 18.06
N SER A 174 7.19 8.90 18.07
CA SER A 174 8.36 9.18 17.22
C SER A 174 8.29 8.53 15.84
N GLY A 175 7.34 7.61 15.60
CA GLY A 175 7.28 6.80 14.36
C GLY A 175 8.40 5.75 14.25
N ARG A 176 9.15 5.49 15.33
CA ARG A 176 10.19 4.46 15.36
C ARG A 176 9.57 3.07 15.44
N LEU A 177 10.35 2.08 15.03
CA LEU A 177 9.95 0.67 14.99
C LEU A 177 10.91 -0.19 15.81
N PHE A 178 10.38 -1.17 16.52
CA PHE A 178 11.14 -2.36 16.89
C PHE A 178 11.21 -3.29 15.68
N ALA A 179 12.43 -3.70 15.32
CA ALA A 179 12.69 -4.75 14.35
C ALA A 179 13.21 -5.99 15.07
N VAL A 180 12.45 -7.08 14.97
CA VAL A 180 12.71 -8.35 15.64
C VAL A 180 13.51 -9.24 14.70
N GLU A 181 14.75 -9.58 15.05
CA GLU A 181 15.62 -10.38 14.20
C GLU A 181 15.68 -11.82 14.67
N ARG A 182 15.63 -12.77 13.72
CA ARG A 182 15.64 -14.20 14.04
C ARG A 182 16.78 -14.62 14.95
N GLY A 183 17.94 -13.97 14.80
CA GLY A 183 19.14 -14.22 15.60
C GLY A 183 19.02 -13.88 17.10
N GLY A 184 17.92 -13.27 17.54
CA GLY A 184 17.68 -12.95 18.95
C GLY A 184 17.92 -11.49 19.33
N LEU A 185 18.11 -10.62 18.33
CA LEU A 185 18.21 -9.18 18.55
C LEU A 185 16.86 -8.52 18.30
N ILE A 186 16.50 -7.57 19.15
CA ILE A 186 15.46 -6.58 18.85
C ILE A 186 16.18 -5.25 18.67
N ARG A 187 16.01 -4.61 17.51
CA ARG A 187 16.67 -3.35 17.16
C ARG A 187 15.67 -2.23 17.02
N ILE A 188 16.10 -1.00 17.32
CA ILE A 188 15.29 0.20 17.07
C ILE A 188 15.67 0.76 15.72
N VAL A 189 14.67 0.92 14.85
CA VAL A 189 14.79 1.55 13.54
C VAL A 189 14.10 2.91 13.61
N ASP A 190 14.77 3.94 13.11
CA ASP A 190 14.21 5.27 12.89
C ASP A 190 13.98 5.49 11.39
N PRO A 191 12.74 5.34 10.89
CA PRO A 191 12.43 5.55 9.48
C PRO A 191 12.67 6.98 8.98
N ALA A 192 12.69 7.99 9.86
CA ALA A 192 12.86 9.38 9.46
C ALA A 192 14.33 9.70 9.11
N SER A 193 15.27 9.15 9.88
CA SER A 193 16.71 9.29 9.62
C SER A 193 17.31 8.12 8.83
N GLY A 194 16.62 6.99 8.81
CA GLY A 194 17.11 5.70 8.28
C GLY A 194 18.13 5.01 9.18
N ALA A 195 18.34 5.51 10.40
CA ALA A 195 19.28 4.93 11.35
C ALA A 195 18.72 3.66 11.99
N ILE A 196 19.60 2.70 12.24
CA ILE A 196 19.36 1.55 13.11
C ILE A 196 20.25 1.74 14.34
N ALA A 197 19.67 1.66 15.54
CA ALA A 197 20.41 1.82 16.78
C ALA A 197 21.54 0.79 16.89
N ALA A 198 22.74 1.26 17.23
CA ALA A 198 23.93 0.40 17.34
C ALA A 198 23.81 -0.60 18.51
N THR A 199 23.24 -0.16 19.63
CA THR A 199 22.89 -1.03 20.75
C THR A 199 21.48 -1.60 20.51
N PRO A 200 21.30 -2.94 20.53
CA PRO A 200 19.98 -3.52 20.42
C PRO A 200 19.13 -3.17 21.65
N PHE A 201 17.82 -3.05 21.45
CA PHE A 201 16.84 -2.95 22.53
C PHE A 201 16.92 -4.15 23.48
N LEU A 202 17.05 -5.35 22.91
CA LEU A 202 17.22 -6.61 23.63
C LEU A 202 18.13 -7.56 22.84
N ASP A 203 18.96 -8.32 23.54
CA ASP A 203 19.75 -9.43 22.99
C ASP A 203 19.50 -10.70 23.81
N ILE A 204 18.87 -11.69 23.19
CA ILE A 204 18.64 -13.04 23.74
C ILE A 204 19.29 -14.13 22.88
N SER A 205 20.26 -13.77 22.02
CA SER A 205 20.91 -14.69 21.08
C SER A 205 21.50 -15.94 21.76
N ALA A 206 21.97 -15.81 23.00
CA ALA A 206 22.49 -16.93 23.80
C ALA A 206 21.42 -17.87 24.39
N SER A 207 20.14 -17.47 24.40
CA SER A 207 19.03 -18.25 24.96
C SER A 207 18.30 -19.12 23.94
N LEU A 208 18.60 -18.97 22.65
CA LEU A 208 17.82 -19.54 21.56
C LEU A 208 18.59 -20.50 20.67
N THR A 209 17.86 -21.26 19.87
CA THR A 209 18.39 -22.00 18.73
C THR A 209 17.93 -21.38 17.42
N SER A 210 18.86 -21.19 16.49
CA SER A 210 18.57 -20.67 15.15
C SER A 210 18.51 -21.76 14.06
N ALA A 211 18.56 -23.04 14.47
CA ALA A 211 18.50 -24.17 13.55
C ALA A 211 17.14 -24.24 12.82
N THR A 212 17.14 -24.74 11.59
CA THR A 212 15.91 -25.03 10.82
C THR A 212 14.91 -23.87 10.81
N ASP A 213 15.42 -22.65 10.60
CA ASP A 213 14.63 -21.40 10.52
C ASP A 213 13.93 -20.94 11.81
N ARG A 214 14.33 -21.53 12.93
CA ARG A 214 13.92 -21.11 14.28
C ARG A 214 14.72 -19.90 14.75
N GLY A 215 14.31 -19.39 15.90
CA GLY A 215 14.95 -18.28 16.60
C GLY A 215 13.90 -17.43 17.29
N LEU A 216 14.17 -16.14 17.39
CA LEU A 216 13.22 -15.15 17.87
C LEU A 216 12.24 -14.78 16.75
N GLN A 217 10.94 -14.95 17.00
CA GLN A 217 9.93 -14.89 15.94
C GLN A 217 8.74 -14.02 16.34
N GLY A 218 8.27 -14.12 17.59
CA GLY A 218 7.14 -13.34 18.10
C GLY A 218 7.57 -12.25 19.07
N PHE A 219 6.91 -11.10 18.97
CA PHE A 219 7.09 -9.96 19.86
C PHE A 219 5.77 -9.20 20.03
N ALA A 220 5.43 -8.87 21.27
CA ALA A 220 4.27 -8.06 21.59
C ALA A 220 4.58 -7.12 22.75
N LEU A 221 4.25 -5.85 22.58
CA LEU A 221 4.22 -4.89 23.69
C LEU A 221 2.95 -5.13 24.50
N ALA A 222 3.03 -5.04 25.83
CA ALA A 222 1.83 -4.98 26.66
C ALA A 222 0.99 -3.76 26.25
N PRO A 223 -0.36 -3.81 26.35
CA PRO A 223 -1.22 -2.67 26.03
C PRO A 223 -0.84 -1.38 26.78
N ASP A 224 -0.26 -1.52 27.98
CA ASP A 224 0.20 -0.43 28.84
C ASP A 224 1.72 -0.19 28.78
N PHE A 225 2.43 -0.69 27.76
CA PHE A 225 3.89 -0.63 27.65
C PHE A 225 4.47 0.78 27.86
N ALA A 226 3.80 1.83 27.36
CA ALA A 226 4.24 3.22 27.55
C ALA A 226 4.44 3.56 29.04
N THR A 227 3.61 3.00 29.92
CA THR A 227 3.67 3.17 31.38
C THR A 227 4.38 2.03 32.11
N SER A 228 4.16 0.77 31.72
CA SER A 228 4.72 -0.40 32.43
C SER A 228 6.11 -0.80 31.95
N GLY A 229 6.44 -0.53 30.69
CA GLY A 229 7.63 -1.06 30.02
C GLY A 229 7.57 -2.54 29.74
N THR A 230 6.42 -3.19 29.95
CA THR A 230 6.28 -4.65 29.86
C THR A 230 6.10 -5.08 28.42
N PHE A 231 6.84 -6.09 28.00
CA PHE A 231 6.70 -6.69 26.68
C PHE A 231 7.00 -8.18 26.73
N TYR A 232 6.67 -8.88 25.64
CA TYR A 232 6.74 -10.32 25.54
C TYR A 232 7.45 -10.73 24.27
N VAL A 233 8.24 -11.81 24.36
CA VAL A 233 8.90 -12.44 23.22
C VAL A 233 8.52 -13.91 23.16
N ALA A 234 8.41 -14.46 21.95
CA ALA A 234 8.26 -15.88 21.72
C ALA A 234 9.35 -16.37 20.77
N PHE A 235 10.05 -17.43 21.18
CA PHE A 235 11.21 -17.96 20.48
C PHE A 235 11.38 -19.46 20.77
N PHE A 236 12.23 -20.11 20.00
CA PHE A 236 12.69 -21.47 20.32
C PHE A 236 13.94 -21.41 21.17
N ASN A 237 13.86 -21.90 22.41
CA ASN A 237 14.99 -21.91 23.31
C ASN A 237 16.03 -22.98 22.92
N SER A 238 17.18 -22.98 23.59
CA SER A 238 18.27 -23.94 23.32
C SER A 238 17.88 -25.41 23.53
N ALA A 239 16.81 -25.68 24.30
CA ALA A 239 16.24 -27.01 24.51
C ALA A 239 15.17 -27.37 23.46
N ASN A 240 15.01 -26.52 22.44
CA ASN A 240 14.03 -26.67 21.38
C ASN A 240 12.55 -26.64 21.84
N ALA A 241 12.25 -25.94 22.92
CA ALA A 241 10.89 -25.63 23.32
C ALA A 241 10.49 -24.25 22.83
N VAL A 242 9.20 -24.05 22.55
CA VAL A 242 8.65 -22.71 22.36
C VAL A 242 8.54 -22.08 23.75
N GLU A 243 9.18 -20.94 23.92
CA GLU A 243 9.20 -20.21 25.19
C GLU A 243 8.66 -18.80 24.98
N VAL A 244 7.67 -18.43 25.78
CA VAL A 244 7.15 -17.07 25.89
C VAL A 244 7.74 -16.45 27.15
N ARG A 245 8.49 -15.36 27.00
CA ARG A 245 9.08 -14.62 28.12
C ARG A 245 8.52 -13.21 28.20
N ARG A 246 8.29 -12.75 29.44
CA ARG A 246 8.04 -11.36 29.80
C ARG A 246 9.37 -10.68 30.14
N TYR A 247 9.49 -9.42 29.73
CA TYR A 247 10.59 -8.52 30.07
C TYR A 247 10.02 -7.14 30.40
N ARG A 248 10.84 -6.30 31.02
CA ARG A 248 10.55 -4.89 31.30
C ARG A 248 11.67 -3.99 30.83
N THR A 249 11.33 -2.75 30.48
CA THR A 249 12.31 -1.67 30.36
C THR A 249 12.49 -0.95 31.71
N PRO A 250 13.63 -0.31 31.97
CA PRO A 250 13.80 0.56 33.13
C PRO A 250 12.79 1.72 33.12
N ALA A 251 12.41 2.19 34.31
CA ALA A 251 11.57 3.37 34.43
C ALA A 251 12.24 4.59 33.78
N GLY A 252 11.53 5.30 32.91
CA GLY A 252 12.03 6.48 32.19
C GLY A 252 12.93 6.19 30.98
N ASN A 253 13.24 4.93 30.68
CA ASN A 253 13.93 4.53 29.45
C ASN A 253 13.15 3.41 28.74
N ARG A 254 12.55 3.73 27.59
CA ARG A 254 11.80 2.76 26.75
C ARG A 254 12.61 2.21 25.58
N ASP A 255 13.84 2.69 25.42
CA ASP A 255 14.72 2.33 24.30
C ASP A 255 15.68 1.18 24.64
N GLN A 256 15.63 0.66 25.87
CA GLN A 256 16.47 -0.43 26.34
C GLN A 256 15.69 -1.35 27.27
N ALA A 257 15.66 -2.65 26.95
CA ALA A 257 15.14 -3.66 27.86
C ALA A 257 16.14 -3.95 28.99
N ASP A 258 15.63 -4.43 30.13
CA ASP A 258 16.44 -5.03 31.19
C ASP A 258 16.43 -6.57 31.02
N PRO A 259 17.52 -7.20 30.54
CA PRO A 259 17.57 -8.66 30.40
C PRO A 259 17.41 -9.41 31.73
N ALA A 260 17.72 -8.79 32.87
CA ALA A 260 17.57 -9.41 34.18
C ALA A 260 16.11 -9.48 34.65
N SER A 261 15.22 -8.71 34.01
CA SER A 261 13.77 -8.76 34.27
C SER A 261 13.06 -9.95 33.61
N SER A 262 13.82 -10.81 32.91
CA SER A 262 13.32 -12.00 32.23
C SER A 262 12.46 -12.87 33.13
N ASP A 263 11.29 -13.26 32.63
CA ASP A 263 10.35 -14.11 33.35
C ASP A 263 9.61 -15.04 32.38
N THR A 264 9.55 -16.33 32.70
CA THR A 264 8.96 -17.34 31.80
C THR A 264 7.45 -17.41 32.02
N ILE A 265 6.70 -16.98 31.01
CA ILE A 265 5.23 -17.02 31.04
C ILE A 265 4.73 -18.39 30.62
N MET A 266 5.29 -18.94 29.54
CA MET A 266 4.82 -20.20 28.98
C MET A 266 5.98 -20.97 28.36
N LEU A 267 6.14 -22.24 28.72
CA LEU A 267 7.08 -23.17 28.09
C LEU A 267 6.34 -24.35 27.48
N LEU A 268 6.43 -24.51 26.16
CA LEU A 268 5.76 -25.57 25.40
C LEU A 268 6.80 -26.49 24.73
N PRO A 269 6.85 -27.78 25.08
CA PRO A 269 7.75 -28.73 24.41
C PRO A 269 7.48 -28.79 22.90
N HIS A 270 8.54 -28.81 22.08
CA HIS A 270 8.41 -28.90 20.62
C HIS A 270 9.35 -29.97 20.04
N PRO A 271 9.06 -31.27 20.24
CA PRO A 271 9.99 -32.37 19.97
C PRO A 271 10.34 -32.56 18.48
N VAL A 272 9.52 -32.05 17.56
CA VAL A 272 9.73 -32.20 16.12
C VAL A 272 10.41 -30.96 15.54
N ALA A 273 11.38 -31.13 14.64
CA ALA A 273 12.00 -30.06 13.86
C ALA A 273 11.04 -29.57 12.75
N GLY A 274 10.87 -28.25 12.61
CA GLY A 274 9.96 -27.63 11.64
C GLY A 274 9.09 -26.53 12.25
N TYR A 275 8.36 -25.81 11.38
CA TYR A 275 7.33 -24.82 11.71
C TYR A 275 7.75 -23.77 12.77
N PRO A 276 8.57 -22.76 12.41
CA PRO A 276 9.12 -21.82 13.37
C PRO A 276 8.15 -20.68 13.78
N GLY A 277 6.90 -20.69 13.34
CA GLY A 277 5.94 -19.60 13.54
C GLY A 277 5.39 -19.57 14.96
N THR A 278 5.86 -18.60 15.75
CA THR A 278 5.42 -18.39 17.15
C THR A 278 4.97 -16.93 17.36
N TRP A 279 4.09 -16.43 16.50
CA TRP A 279 3.60 -15.05 16.58
C TRP A 279 2.91 -14.74 17.93
N LEU A 280 3.06 -13.50 18.39
CA LEU A 280 2.41 -12.94 19.57
C LEU A 280 1.62 -11.67 19.22
N GLY A 281 0.49 -11.46 19.89
CA GLY A 281 -0.23 -10.19 19.85
C GLY A 281 -1.34 -10.12 20.88
N PHE A 282 -1.71 -8.90 21.27
CA PHE A 282 -2.82 -8.68 22.19
C PHE A 282 -4.13 -8.47 21.46
N ASP A 283 -5.21 -8.98 22.02
CA ASP A 283 -6.57 -8.58 21.62
C ASP A 283 -7.00 -7.28 22.29
N ASN A 284 -8.19 -6.79 21.94
CA ASN A 284 -8.74 -5.56 22.51
C ASN A 284 -9.12 -5.67 24.00
N ASP A 285 -9.21 -6.89 24.55
CA ASP A 285 -9.51 -7.13 25.96
C ASP A 285 -8.24 -7.25 26.82
N GLY A 286 -7.06 -7.12 26.21
CA GLY A 286 -5.76 -7.20 26.88
C GLY A 286 -5.28 -8.63 27.15
N MET A 287 -5.84 -9.63 26.45
CA MET A 287 -5.37 -11.01 26.51
C MET A 287 -4.30 -11.24 25.44
N LEU A 288 -3.29 -12.03 25.79
CA LEU A 288 -2.20 -12.37 24.88
C LEU A 288 -2.61 -13.58 24.03
N PHE A 289 -2.65 -13.40 22.71
CA PHE A 289 -2.64 -14.50 21.77
C PHE A 289 -1.22 -15.04 21.58
N VAL A 290 -1.10 -16.37 21.66
CA VAL A 290 0.15 -17.10 21.39
C VAL A 290 -0.12 -18.09 20.26
N ALA A 291 0.52 -17.91 19.11
CA ALA A 291 0.52 -18.95 18.10
C ALA A 291 1.52 -20.04 18.47
N ASN A 292 1.04 -21.25 18.73
CA ASN A 292 1.89 -22.40 18.96
C ASN A 292 1.86 -23.32 17.72
N PRO A 293 3.01 -23.52 17.05
CA PRO A 293 3.07 -24.26 15.80
C PRO A 293 2.72 -25.73 15.95
N ALA A 294 2.49 -26.40 14.82
CA ALA A 294 2.18 -27.81 14.78
C ALA A 294 3.33 -28.65 15.33
N SER A 295 3.04 -29.41 16.38
CA SER A 295 3.99 -30.31 17.03
C SER A 295 3.29 -31.62 17.42
N SER A 296 3.73 -32.72 16.82
CA SER A 296 3.10 -34.02 17.03
C SER A 296 3.19 -34.48 18.48
N GLY A 297 2.07 -34.99 19.02
CA GLY A 297 1.99 -35.50 20.40
C GLY A 297 1.95 -34.42 21.49
N GLN A 298 1.79 -33.14 21.13
CA GLN A 298 1.67 -32.02 22.09
C GLN A 298 0.21 -31.54 22.18
N PRO A 299 -0.43 -31.52 23.36
CA PRO A 299 -1.83 -31.09 23.51
C PRO A 299 -2.08 -29.67 22.99
N LEU A 300 -1.19 -28.74 23.31
CA LEU A 300 -1.27 -27.34 22.88
C LEU A 300 -0.66 -27.10 21.49
N GLY A 301 -0.17 -28.12 20.79
CA GLY A 301 0.39 -28.00 19.44
C GLY A 301 -0.67 -27.72 18.39
N ALA A 302 -0.31 -26.97 17.33
CA ALA A 302 -1.21 -26.59 16.24
C ALA A 302 -2.42 -25.75 16.70
N LYS A 303 -2.19 -24.74 17.56
CA LYS A 303 -3.24 -23.92 18.19
C LYS A 303 -2.89 -22.44 18.24
N ILE A 304 -3.91 -21.58 18.18
CA ILE A 304 -3.82 -20.25 18.78
C ILE A 304 -4.31 -20.38 20.22
N LEU A 305 -3.46 -19.98 21.17
CA LEU A 305 -3.77 -19.90 22.59
C LEU A 305 -4.15 -18.47 22.94
N ARG A 306 -4.99 -18.27 23.96
CA ARG A 306 -5.36 -16.97 24.52
C ARG A 306 -5.24 -17.01 26.03
N ILE A 307 -4.34 -16.21 26.58
CA ILE A 307 -3.99 -16.23 28.01
C ILE A 307 -4.06 -14.84 28.64
N ASN A 308 -4.31 -14.78 29.95
CA ASN A 308 -4.24 -13.56 30.73
C ASN A 308 -2.91 -13.48 31.47
N VAL A 309 -2.03 -12.57 31.05
CA VAL A 309 -0.66 -12.39 31.57
C VAL A 309 -0.58 -11.54 32.85
N ASN A 310 -1.73 -11.11 33.39
CA ASN A 310 -1.83 -10.31 34.62
C ASN A 310 -2.21 -11.13 35.87
N GLY A 311 -2.33 -12.44 35.73
CA GLY A 311 -2.62 -13.35 36.85
C GLY A 311 -1.93 -14.69 36.63
N ASP A 312 -2.08 -15.59 37.59
CA ASP A 312 -1.44 -16.90 37.58
C ASP A 312 -2.43 -17.95 38.10
N ALA A 313 -2.89 -18.83 37.21
CA ALA A 313 -3.76 -19.95 37.53
C ALA A 313 -2.97 -21.22 37.93
N PHE A 314 -1.64 -21.20 37.78
CA PHE A 314 -0.76 -22.36 38.00
C PHE A 314 0.44 -22.01 38.89
N PRO A 315 0.24 -21.49 40.13
CA PRO A 315 1.32 -20.98 40.99
C PRO A 315 2.36 -22.03 41.44
N GLY A 316 2.12 -23.31 41.20
CA GLY A 316 3.08 -24.38 41.43
C GLY A 316 3.88 -24.82 40.20
N ASP A 317 3.56 -24.28 39.02
CA ASP A 317 4.21 -24.62 37.75
C ASP A 317 4.93 -23.38 37.18
N PRO A 318 6.26 -23.28 37.34
CA PRO A 318 7.03 -22.13 36.87
C PRO A 318 7.05 -22.01 35.33
N ASN A 319 6.52 -22.99 34.60
CA ASN A 319 6.40 -22.95 33.15
C ASN A 319 5.06 -22.36 32.69
N ARG A 320 4.18 -21.97 33.61
CA ARG A 320 2.82 -21.47 33.34
C ARG A 320 2.46 -20.31 34.26
N ASP A 321 3.15 -19.18 34.11
CA ASP A 321 2.83 -17.92 34.83
C ASP A 321 1.76 -17.10 34.07
N TYR A 322 0.54 -17.63 34.01
CA TYR A 322 -0.62 -16.95 33.42
C TYR A 322 -1.94 -17.46 33.98
N ALA A 323 -2.98 -16.65 33.86
CA ALA A 323 -4.36 -17.03 34.13
C ALA A 323 -5.10 -17.41 32.83
N ILE A 324 -6.18 -18.18 32.98
CA ILE A 324 -7.09 -18.53 31.89
C ILE A 324 -8.21 -17.49 31.81
N PRO A 325 -8.43 -16.83 30.65
CA PRO A 325 -9.60 -15.99 30.44
C PRO A 325 -10.89 -16.78 30.60
N ALA A 326 -11.84 -16.26 31.40
CA ALA A 326 -13.07 -16.97 31.75
C ALA A 326 -13.99 -17.25 30.54
N ASP A 327 -13.81 -16.52 29.44
CA ASP A 327 -14.57 -16.67 28.20
C ASP A 327 -13.90 -17.57 27.17
N ASN A 328 -12.75 -18.20 27.50
CA ASN A 328 -12.13 -19.19 26.62
C ASN A 328 -13.06 -20.40 26.40
N PRO A 329 -13.03 -20.99 25.19
CA PRO A 329 -13.98 -22.04 24.78
C PRO A 329 -13.66 -23.44 25.31
N GLU A 330 -12.42 -23.74 25.71
CA GLU A 330 -11.94 -25.06 26.16
C GLU A 330 -12.50 -26.24 25.34
N PRO A 331 -12.20 -26.29 24.03
CA PRO A 331 -12.93 -27.15 23.08
C PRO A 331 -12.71 -28.66 23.28
N ASP A 332 -11.64 -29.06 23.98
CA ASP A 332 -11.31 -30.45 24.27
C ASP A 332 -11.44 -30.83 25.77
N GLY A 333 -11.88 -29.91 26.62
CA GLY A 333 -12.03 -30.11 28.07
C GLY A 333 -10.74 -30.36 28.84
N ALA A 334 -9.57 -30.10 28.23
CA ALA A 334 -8.26 -30.34 28.83
C ALA A 334 -7.23 -29.23 28.54
N THR A 335 -7.48 -28.37 27.55
CA THR A 335 -6.61 -27.27 27.15
C THR A 335 -7.33 -25.92 27.26
N PRO A 336 -7.48 -25.38 28.48
CA PRO A 336 -8.23 -24.15 28.72
C PRO A 336 -7.61 -22.90 28.05
N GLU A 337 -6.35 -22.97 27.60
CA GLU A 337 -5.69 -21.92 26.83
C GLU A 337 -6.20 -21.81 25.39
N VAL A 338 -6.79 -22.87 24.83
CA VAL A 338 -7.04 -22.97 23.39
C VAL A 338 -8.17 -22.03 22.96
N TRP A 339 -7.85 -21.17 22.00
CA TRP A 339 -8.79 -20.27 21.35
C TRP A 339 -9.20 -20.78 19.96
N VAL A 340 -8.25 -21.23 19.16
CA VAL A 340 -8.45 -21.79 17.80
C VAL A 340 -7.64 -23.06 17.63
N LEU A 341 -8.25 -24.08 17.01
CA LEU A 341 -7.57 -25.32 16.66
C LEU A 341 -7.06 -25.31 15.21
N GLY A 342 -6.05 -26.12 14.90
CA GLY A 342 -5.79 -26.55 13.51
C GLY A 342 -4.83 -25.67 12.71
N ILE A 343 -4.17 -24.69 13.32
CA ILE A 343 -3.11 -23.93 12.64
C ILE A 343 -1.84 -24.77 12.46
N THR A 344 -1.00 -24.43 11.48
CA THR A 344 0.26 -25.14 11.22
C THR A 344 1.49 -24.33 11.65
N ASN A 345 1.67 -23.14 11.07
CA ASN A 345 2.90 -22.37 11.16
C ASN A 345 2.63 -20.87 10.92
N VAL A 346 2.18 -20.19 11.96
CA VAL A 346 1.83 -18.77 11.90
C VAL A 346 3.07 -17.92 12.12
N ARG A 347 3.68 -17.46 11.02
CA ARG A 347 4.83 -16.54 11.06
C ARG A 347 4.44 -15.09 11.32
N GLY A 348 3.20 -14.74 11.05
CA GLY A 348 2.66 -13.45 11.44
C GLY A 348 1.14 -13.42 11.35
N ALA A 349 0.56 -12.56 12.17
CA ALA A 349 -0.87 -12.31 12.25
C ALA A 349 -1.08 -10.87 12.73
N SER A 350 -2.32 -10.42 12.74
CA SER A 350 -2.70 -9.13 13.31
C SER A 350 -4.09 -9.21 13.92
N VAL A 351 -4.30 -8.46 15.01
CA VAL A 351 -5.66 -8.17 15.48
C VAL A 351 -6.05 -6.83 14.88
N ASP A 352 -7.16 -6.81 14.15
CA ASP A 352 -7.73 -5.55 13.66
C ASP A 352 -8.36 -4.79 14.84
N PRO A 353 -7.82 -3.64 15.26
CA PRO A 353 -8.28 -2.95 16.46
C PRO A 353 -9.73 -2.45 16.32
N VAL A 354 -10.22 -2.27 15.08
CA VAL A 354 -11.59 -1.79 14.81
C VAL A 354 -12.62 -2.91 14.98
N THR A 355 -12.31 -4.12 14.48
CA THR A 355 -13.27 -5.23 14.45
C THR A 355 -13.01 -6.31 15.50
N ASN A 356 -11.88 -6.23 16.21
CA ASN A 356 -11.36 -7.25 17.12
C ASN A 356 -11.25 -8.65 16.47
N LYS A 357 -11.03 -8.68 15.15
CA LYS A 357 -10.83 -9.93 14.40
C LYS A 357 -9.35 -10.23 14.31
N LEU A 358 -8.99 -11.47 14.56
CA LEU A 358 -7.64 -11.98 14.37
C LEU A 358 -7.50 -12.46 12.93
N TRP A 359 -6.52 -11.89 12.23
CA TRP A 359 -6.14 -12.23 10.87
C TRP A 359 -4.85 -13.02 10.87
N ILE A 360 -4.90 -14.25 10.37
CA ILE A 360 -3.80 -15.21 10.46
C ILE A 360 -3.31 -15.53 9.05
N ALA A 361 -2.00 -15.41 8.82
CA ALA A 361 -1.33 -16.03 7.69
C ALA A 361 -0.67 -17.33 8.15
N ASP A 362 -1.30 -18.46 7.83
CA ASP A 362 -0.82 -19.78 8.20
C ASP A 362 -0.09 -20.44 7.05
N GLN A 363 1.18 -20.80 7.27
CA GLN A 363 1.98 -21.51 6.28
C GLN A 363 1.75 -23.02 6.36
N GLU A 364 0.85 -23.52 5.52
CA GLU A 364 0.61 -24.95 5.36
C GLU A 364 1.52 -25.59 4.27
N SER A 365 1.44 -26.90 4.09
CA SER A 365 2.35 -27.69 3.23
C SER A 365 2.23 -27.42 1.72
N ARG A 366 1.15 -26.78 1.26
CA ARG A 366 0.90 -26.49 -0.18
C ARG A 366 0.97 -25.02 -0.51
N ALA A 367 0.20 -24.20 0.19
CA ALA A 367 0.13 -22.75 0.00
C ALA A 367 -0.31 -22.10 1.33
N PRO A 368 0.07 -20.84 1.56
CA PRO A 368 -0.44 -20.09 2.70
C PRO A 368 -1.97 -20.04 2.71
N VAL A 369 -2.55 -20.08 3.91
CA VAL A 369 -3.97 -19.90 4.14
C VAL A 369 -4.20 -18.69 5.02
N TYR A 370 -5.20 -17.90 4.66
CA TYR A 370 -5.63 -16.77 5.46
C TYR A 370 -6.87 -17.13 6.23
N TYR A 371 -6.82 -16.93 7.54
CA TYR A 371 -7.99 -17.09 8.40
C TYR A 371 -8.38 -15.72 8.97
N ARG A 372 -9.68 -15.45 9.02
CA ARG A 372 -10.24 -14.30 9.73
C ARG A 372 -11.10 -14.85 10.84
N VAL A 373 -10.54 -14.85 12.03
CA VAL A 373 -11.16 -15.36 13.25
C VAL A 373 -11.92 -14.23 13.91
N SER A 374 -13.25 -14.36 13.97
CA SER A 374 -14.08 -13.45 14.78
C SER A 374 -14.10 -13.94 16.23
N PRO A 375 -14.42 -13.09 17.22
CA PRO A 375 -14.57 -13.55 18.61
C PRO A 375 -15.57 -14.69 18.80
N SER A 376 -16.61 -14.75 17.94
CA SER A 376 -17.59 -15.84 17.89
C SER A 376 -17.07 -17.15 17.30
N ASP A 377 -15.86 -17.15 16.70
CA ASP A 377 -15.22 -18.34 16.14
C ASP A 377 -14.35 -19.09 17.16
N LYS A 378 -14.34 -18.65 18.42
CA LYS A 378 -13.66 -19.34 19.51
C LYS A 378 -14.06 -20.82 19.59
N GLY A 379 -13.06 -21.70 19.70
CA GLY A 379 -13.22 -23.14 19.79
C GLY A 379 -13.40 -23.83 18.43
N LYS A 380 -13.40 -23.08 17.32
CA LYS A 380 -13.48 -23.65 15.97
C LYS A 380 -12.11 -24.04 15.44
N THR A 381 -12.13 -24.89 14.42
CA THR A 381 -10.93 -25.38 13.74
C THR A 381 -10.62 -24.54 12.49
N ALA A 382 -9.41 -24.00 12.42
CA ALA A 382 -8.77 -23.55 11.18
C ALA A 382 -8.52 -24.79 10.31
N TYR A 383 -9.38 -25.00 9.30
CA TYR A 383 -9.28 -26.13 8.38
C TYR A 383 -9.53 -25.66 6.95
N SER A 384 -8.49 -25.70 6.12
CA SER A 384 -8.53 -25.25 4.74
C SER A 384 -8.77 -26.37 3.72
N GLY A 385 -8.63 -27.64 4.14
CA GLY A 385 -8.65 -28.79 3.24
C GLY A 385 -7.60 -28.72 2.10
N SER A 386 -7.68 -29.66 1.17
CA SER A 386 -6.73 -29.80 0.06
C SER A 386 -7.01 -28.88 -1.16
N PHE A 387 -7.93 -27.93 -1.05
CA PHE A 387 -8.51 -27.23 -2.20
C PHE A 387 -7.74 -25.97 -2.59
N CYS A 388 -7.46 -25.83 -3.88
CA CYS A 388 -7.10 -24.58 -4.53
C CYS A 388 -8.39 -23.96 -5.09
N ALA A 389 -9.10 -23.14 -4.32
CA ALA A 389 -10.33 -22.51 -4.80
C ALA A 389 -10.19 -20.99 -4.78
N VAL A 390 -10.44 -20.35 -5.93
CA VAL A 390 -10.91 -18.95 -5.93
C VAL A 390 -12.39 -19.01 -5.54
N THR A 391 -12.82 -18.07 -4.70
CA THR A 391 -14.20 -17.67 -4.43
C THR A 391 -14.87 -18.19 -3.15
N ASP A 392 -15.36 -17.19 -2.43
CA ASP A 392 -16.10 -17.16 -1.18
C ASP A 392 -17.47 -17.87 -1.19
N SER A 393 -17.89 -18.49 -2.31
CA SER A 393 -19.31 -18.77 -2.57
C SER A 393 -19.69 -20.18 -3.04
N MET A 394 -18.76 -21.13 -3.19
CA MET A 394 -19.15 -22.46 -3.73
C MET A 394 -18.66 -23.69 -2.97
N LEU A 395 -17.83 -23.55 -1.93
CA LEU A 395 -17.49 -24.68 -1.07
C LEU A 395 -18.30 -24.60 0.24
N PRO A 396 -19.07 -25.66 0.59
CA PRO A 396 -19.68 -25.76 1.91
C PRO A 396 -18.61 -25.59 2.98
N GLN A 397 -18.80 -24.65 3.90
CA GLN A 397 -17.98 -24.55 5.10
C GLN A 397 -18.39 -25.69 6.04
N PRO A 398 -17.49 -26.62 6.38
CA PRO A 398 -17.81 -27.65 7.36
C PRO A 398 -18.24 -26.99 8.67
N GLU A 399 -19.21 -27.60 9.34
CA GLU A 399 -19.63 -27.12 10.66
C GLU A 399 -18.42 -27.15 11.63
N GLY A 400 -18.30 -26.10 12.45
CA GLY A 400 -17.19 -25.99 13.40
C GLY A 400 -15.85 -25.52 12.81
N THR A 401 -15.80 -25.07 11.55
CA THR A 401 -14.57 -24.50 10.96
C THR A 401 -14.59 -22.98 10.86
N ILE A 402 -13.39 -22.40 10.83
CA ILE A 402 -13.16 -20.97 10.60
C ILE A 402 -13.14 -20.70 9.11
N ARG A 403 -13.73 -19.57 8.70
CA ARG A 403 -13.69 -19.14 7.31
C ARG A 403 -12.26 -18.81 6.90
N TRP A 404 -11.88 -19.31 5.73
CA TRP A 404 -10.54 -19.21 5.20
C TRP A 404 -10.53 -18.76 3.74
N TRP A 405 -9.38 -18.22 3.32
CA TRP A 405 -9.11 -17.84 1.95
C TRP A 405 -7.73 -18.36 1.55
N ARG A 406 -7.61 -18.76 0.29
CA ARG A 406 -6.34 -19.17 -0.31
C ARG A 406 -6.23 -18.50 -1.67
N ASP A 407 -5.08 -17.96 -1.97
CA ASP A 407 -4.81 -17.43 -3.30
C ASP A 407 -4.76 -18.61 -4.29
N TYR A 408 -5.63 -18.59 -5.30
CA TYR A 408 -5.68 -19.64 -6.30
C TYR A 408 -4.45 -19.67 -7.19
N ALA A 409 -3.90 -18.51 -7.56
CA ALA A 409 -2.66 -18.44 -8.33
C ALA A 409 -1.50 -18.99 -7.49
N ALA A 410 -1.52 -18.74 -6.17
CA ALA A 410 -0.56 -19.33 -5.24
C ALA A 410 -0.70 -20.85 -5.08
N CYS A 411 -1.93 -21.35 -5.10
CA CYS A 411 -2.18 -22.78 -4.92
C CYS A 411 -2.00 -23.60 -6.22
N ALA A 412 -2.30 -23.01 -7.38
CA ALA A 412 -2.28 -23.69 -8.68
C ALA A 412 -0.90 -23.68 -9.36
N SER A 413 0.03 -22.81 -8.92
CA SER A 413 1.36 -22.73 -9.54
C SER A 413 2.41 -23.48 -8.71
N PRO A 414 3.22 -24.37 -9.34
CA PRO A 414 4.34 -25.04 -8.67
C PRO A 414 5.49 -24.08 -8.29
N LEU A 415 5.41 -22.83 -8.72
CA LEU A 415 6.39 -21.80 -8.46
C LEU A 415 6.09 -20.97 -7.21
N PHE A 416 4.88 -21.02 -6.62
CA PHE A 416 4.63 -20.39 -5.32
C PHE A 416 5.22 -21.25 -4.21
N THR A 417 6.50 -21.04 -3.94
CA THR A 417 7.24 -21.76 -2.92
C THR A 417 7.06 -21.05 -1.59
N THR A 418 6.25 -21.65 -0.71
CA THR A 418 6.31 -21.57 0.76
C THR A 418 7.11 -20.39 1.36
N GLY A 419 6.44 -19.41 1.97
CA GLY A 419 7.11 -18.32 2.68
C GLY A 419 6.20 -17.13 2.98
N SER A 420 4.99 -17.36 3.50
CA SER A 420 4.12 -16.24 3.90
C SER A 420 4.64 -15.58 5.16
N THR A 421 4.94 -14.29 5.08
CA THR A 421 5.45 -13.51 6.20
C THR A 421 4.40 -12.59 6.75
N GLY A 422 3.48 -13.21 7.49
CA GLY A 422 2.43 -12.52 8.23
C GLY A 422 1.42 -11.77 7.36
N GLY A 423 0.42 -11.20 8.02
CA GLY A 423 -0.41 -10.20 7.37
C GLY A 423 -1.12 -9.25 8.33
N LEU A 424 -1.36 -8.05 7.81
CA LEU A 424 -1.81 -6.88 8.54
C LEU A 424 -3.02 -6.26 7.83
N VAL A 425 -4.08 -5.95 8.57
CA VAL A 425 -5.15 -5.09 8.07
C VAL A 425 -4.72 -3.63 8.21
N TYR A 426 -4.68 -2.92 7.10
CA TYR A 426 -4.29 -1.52 7.08
C TYR A 426 -5.38 -0.62 7.66
N ARG A 427 -4.96 0.22 8.62
CA ARG A 427 -5.76 1.23 9.31
C ARG A 427 -5.06 2.60 9.37
N GLY A 428 -4.02 2.79 8.57
CA GLY A 428 -3.18 3.99 8.53
C GLY A 428 -3.73 5.14 7.70
N PRO A 429 -2.96 6.22 7.53
CA PRO A 429 -3.46 7.45 6.92
C PRO A 429 -3.72 7.37 5.42
N VAL A 430 -3.22 6.36 4.70
CA VAL A 430 -3.42 6.23 3.25
C VAL A 430 -4.79 5.62 2.98
N GLU A 431 -5.75 6.45 2.57
CA GLU A 431 -7.15 6.05 2.41
C GLU A 431 -7.34 4.90 1.41
N ALA A 432 -6.65 4.93 0.27
CA ALA A 432 -6.70 3.87 -0.74
C ALA A 432 -6.34 2.47 -0.20
N LEU A 433 -5.60 2.38 0.92
CA LEU A 433 -5.23 1.11 1.55
C LEU A 433 -6.18 0.70 2.66
N GLN A 434 -7.12 1.55 3.08
CA GLN A 434 -8.02 1.31 4.21
C GLN A 434 -8.79 0.00 4.06
N GLY A 435 -8.79 -0.81 5.12
CA GLY A 435 -9.50 -2.09 5.11
C GLY A 435 -8.91 -3.10 4.11
N THR A 436 -7.65 -2.93 3.73
CA THR A 436 -6.91 -3.92 2.94
C THR A 436 -6.04 -4.76 3.87
N TYR A 437 -6.12 -6.08 3.71
CA TYR A 437 -5.24 -7.05 4.32
C TYR A 437 -4.03 -7.28 3.42
N PHE A 438 -2.84 -6.96 3.93
CA PHE A 438 -1.56 -7.13 3.24
C PHE A 438 -0.83 -8.36 3.77
N TRP A 439 -0.13 -9.07 2.89
CA TRP A 439 0.74 -10.19 3.28
C TRP A 439 1.92 -10.35 2.33
N GLY A 440 3.04 -10.83 2.86
CA GLY A 440 4.25 -11.09 2.08
C GLY A 440 4.27 -12.50 1.49
N TYR A 441 4.78 -12.66 0.27
CA TYR A 441 4.86 -13.94 -0.43
C TYR A 441 6.17 -14.13 -1.17
N ARG A 442 6.47 -15.40 -1.49
CA ARG A 442 7.57 -15.81 -2.37
C ARG A 442 7.03 -16.62 -3.55
N TYR A 443 7.60 -16.39 -4.73
CA TYR A 443 7.31 -17.08 -5.98
C TYR A 443 8.61 -17.40 -6.73
N GLY A 444 9.08 -18.64 -6.64
CA GLY A 444 10.33 -19.10 -7.23
C GLY A 444 11.51 -18.30 -6.69
N ASN A 445 12.12 -17.49 -7.55
CA ASN A 445 13.19 -16.56 -7.18
C ASN A 445 12.69 -15.13 -6.92
N GLY A 446 11.40 -14.85 -6.98
CA GLY A 446 10.82 -13.55 -6.65
C GLY A 446 10.10 -13.55 -5.30
N ALA A 447 9.84 -12.35 -4.78
CA ALA A 447 8.99 -12.13 -3.62
C ALA A 447 8.25 -10.80 -3.77
N GLY A 448 7.13 -10.65 -3.06
CA GLY A 448 6.29 -9.47 -3.15
C GLY A 448 5.30 -9.37 -2.00
N VAL A 449 4.52 -8.30 -2.01
CA VAL A 449 3.38 -8.09 -1.11
C VAL A 449 2.12 -8.23 -1.92
N ALA A 450 1.10 -8.89 -1.37
CA ALA A 450 -0.22 -8.98 -1.97
C ALA A 450 -1.24 -8.28 -1.08
N ALA A 451 -2.28 -7.75 -1.72
CA ALA A 451 -3.33 -6.95 -1.11
C ALA A 451 -4.69 -7.62 -1.34
N TYR A 452 -5.44 -7.81 -0.25
CA TYR A 452 -6.74 -8.46 -0.24
C TYR A 452 -7.75 -7.58 0.50
N ASN A 453 -8.97 -7.47 0.00
CA ASN A 453 -10.02 -6.80 0.76
C ASN A 453 -10.48 -7.64 1.97
N LEU A 454 -11.27 -7.05 2.88
CA LEU A 454 -11.72 -7.74 4.10
C LEU A 454 -12.65 -8.95 3.87
N VAL A 455 -13.07 -9.22 2.63
CA VAL A 455 -13.81 -10.43 2.25
C VAL A 455 -12.93 -11.45 1.53
N GLY A 456 -11.61 -11.26 1.56
CA GLY A 456 -10.60 -12.19 1.08
C GLY A 456 -10.53 -12.32 -0.44
N ARG A 457 -10.78 -11.21 -1.16
CA ARG A 457 -10.55 -11.13 -2.61
C ARG A 457 -9.32 -10.26 -2.88
N PRO A 458 -8.47 -10.63 -3.86
CA PRO A 458 -7.38 -9.76 -4.30
C PRO A 458 -7.92 -8.37 -4.67
N VAL A 459 -7.21 -7.32 -4.27
CA VAL A 459 -7.49 -5.94 -4.71
C VAL A 459 -7.13 -5.85 -6.19
N PRO A 460 -8.11 -5.61 -7.10
CA PRO A 460 -7.84 -5.57 -8.54
C PRO A 460 -6.87 -4.46 -8.88
N GLY A 461 -5.83 -4.79 -9.67
CA GLY A 461 -4.87 -3.81 -10.17
C GLY A 461 -3.73 -3.47 -9.22
N PHE A 462 -3.75 -3.92 -7.96
CA PHE A 462 -2.68 -3.64 -6.99
C PHE A 462 -1.29 -3.93 -7.58
N GLN A 463 -0.46 -2.90 -7.62
CA GLN A 463 0.93 -2.96 -8.07
C GLN A 463 1.82 -2.27 -7.04
N LEU A 464 2.79 -3.01 -6.55
CA LEU A 464 3.85 -2.43 -5.73
C LEU A 464 4.92 -1.83 -6.64
N ILE A 465 5.02 -0.50 -6.65
CA ILE A 465 5.96 0.25 -7.48
C ILE A 465 7.23 0.53 -6.66
N PRO A 466 8.41 0.03 -7.07
CA PRO A 466 9.67 0.36 -6.40
C PRO A 466 10.00 1.85 -6.56
N GLY A 467 10.22 2.56 -5.47
CA GLY A 467 10.48 4.01 -5.49
C GLY A 467 11.83 4.45 -6.07
N SER A 468 12.76 3.54 -6.41
CA SER A 468 14.16 3.89 -6.74
C SER A 468 14.79 3.15 -7.92
N GLY A 469 14.00 2.53 -8.82
CA GLY A 469 14.54 1.83 -10.00
C GLY A 469 15.37 0.56 -9.70
N THR A 470 15.55 0.22 -8.43
CA THR A 470 16.08 -1.04 -7.93
C THR A 470 14.92 -2.01 -7.65
N PRO A 471 15.10 -3.34 -7.82
CA PRO A 471 14.08 -4.30 -7.46
C PRO A 471 13.77 -4.20 -5.96
N PHE A 472 12.49 -4.30 -5.59
CA PHE A 472 12.00 -4.25 -4.21
C PHE A 472 12.59 -5.37 -3.32
N VAL A 473 12.94 -6.50 -3.93
CA VAL A 473 13.59 -7.66 -3.30
C VAL A 473 14.54 -8.29 -4.31
N ALA A 474 15.76 -8.64 -3.88
CA ALA A 474 16.70 -9.34 -4.74
C ALA A 474 16.23 -10.76 -5.08
N ALA A 475 16.70 -11.28 -6.22
CA ALA A 475 16.34 -12.62 -6.65
C ALA A 475 16.77 -13.69 -5.63
N GLY A 476 15.83 -14.56 -5.25
CA GLY A 476 16.03 -15.64 -4.28
C GLY A 476 15.82 -15.24 -2.82
N ARG A 477 15.45 -13.97 -2.55
CA ARG A 477 15.10 -13.46 -1.23
C ARG A 477 13.57 -13.44 -1.03
N GLU A 478 13.17 -13.20 0.22
CA GLU A 478 11.78 -13.22 0.67
C GLU A 478 11.36 -11.84 1.18
N ILE A 479 10.05 -11.61 1.32
CA ILE A 479 9.57 -10.62 2.29
C ILE A 479 9.67 -11.31 3.64
N ASN A 480 10.34 -10.72 4.62
CA ASN A 480 10.57 -11.36 5.91
C ASN A 480 9.56 -10.94 6.98
N ALA A 481 9.09 -9.70 6.93
CA ALA A 481 8.13 -9.17 7.89
C ALA A 481 7.25 -8.06 7.30
N LEU A 482 6.03 -7.96 7.81
CA LEU A 482 5.19 -6.78 7.73
C LEU A 482 4.99 -6.24 9.15
N GLY A 483 4.74 -4.95 9.27
CA GLY A 483 4.31 -4.32 10.52
C GLY A 483 3.97 -2.86 10.31
N GLU A 484 3.74 -2.14 11.40
CA GLU A 484 3.27 -0.76 11.33
C GLU A 484 3.89 0.11 12.42
N ASP A 485 3.92 1.43 12.18
CA ASP A 485 4.25 2.42 13.21
C ASP A 485 3.02 2.79 14.05
N GLN A 486 3.20 3.72 15.01
CA GLN A 486 2.11 4.14 15.89
C GLN A 486 0.98 4.87 15.14
N SER A 487 1.29 5.48 14.00
CA SER A 487 0.33 6.10 13.08
C SER A 487 -0.32 5.10 12.13
N ARG A 488 -0.01 3.80 12.28
CA ARG A 488 -0.51 2.68 11.45
C ARG A 488 -0.03 2.76 9.99
N ASN A 489 1.06 3.48 9.70
CA ASN A 489 1.73 3.38 8.41
C ASN A 489 2.28 1.96 8.24
N LEU A 490 2.13 1.37 7.06
CA LEU A 490 2.56 0.01 6.78
C LEU A 490 4.02 -0.04 6.35
N TYR A 491 4.77 -0.93 6.98
CA TYR A 491 6.16 -1.22 6.69
C TYR A 491 6.39 -2.66 6.28
N VAL A 492 7.39 -2.86 5.45
CA VAL A 492 7.83 -4.16 4.95
C VAL A 492 9.33 -4.29 5.14
N ALA A 493 9.77 -5.38 5.76
CA ALA A 493 11.18 -5.77 5.79
C ALA A 493 11.42 -6.90 4.78
N ASN A 494 12.42 -6.76 3.92
CA ASN A 494 12.79 -7.77 2.94
C ASN A 494 14.00 -8.63 3.41
N GLY A 495 14.27 -9.70 2.67
CA GLY A 495 15.38 -10.62 2.89
C GLY A 495 16.76 -10.06 2.59
N ASP A 496 16.85 -8.83 2.06
CA ASP A 496 18.09 -8.08 1.89
C ASP A 496 18.43 -7.21 3.11
N GLY A 497 17.57 -7.24 4.15
CA GLY A 497 17.77 -6.45 5.36
C GLY A 497 17.35 -4.99 5.21
N GLU A 498 16.53 -4.67 4.19
CA GLU A 498 15.98 -3.35 3.96
C GLU A 498 14.57 -3.22 4.52
N VAL A 499 14.20 -2.01 4.95
CA VAL A 499 12.86 -1.66 5.42
C VAL A 499 12.27 -0.62 4.47
N PHE A 500 11.02 -0.83 4.09
CA PHE A 500 10.24 0.06 3.23
C PHE A 500 8.98 0.50 3.93
N ILE A 501 8.57 1.73 3.70
CA ILE A 501 7.20 2.20 3.97
C ILE A 501 6.38 2.10 2.68
N LEU A 502 5.11 1.72 2.82
CA LEU A 502 4.14 1.69 1.72
C LEU A 502 3.28 2.95 1.75
N GLU A 503 3.31 3.70 0.67
CA GLU A 503 2.67 5.01 0.49
C GLU A 503 1.77 4.97 -0.76
N GLY A 504 0.74 5.82 -0.83
CA GLY A 504 0.03 6.06 -2.10
C GLY A 504 1.02 6.56 -3.16
N ALA A 505 0.92 6.07 -4.41
CA ALA A 505 1.84 6.43 -5.48
C ALA A 505 1.64 7.84 -6.05
#